data_AF-A0A1G8K214-F1
#
_entry.id   AF-A0A1G8K214-F1
#
_cell.length_a   1.000
_cell.length_b   1.000
_cell.length_c   1.000
_cell.angle_alpha   90.00
_cell.angle_beta   90.00
_cell.angle_gamma   90.00
#
_symmetry.space_group_name_H-M   'P 1'
#
loop_
_entity.id
_entity.type
_entity.pdbx_description
1 polymer ?
#
loop_
_entity_poly.entity_id
_entity_poly.type
_entity_poly.pdbx_seq_one_letter_code
_entity_poly.pdbx_strand_id
1 'polypeptide(L)' 'MDTLQYLSQDSEARRLYEARQKYLHDEASMLGSAKLAGIKEVAKNMLELNLDIQTIVKETGLTEQEINRLKK' A
#
# COMPACT_ATOMS: atom_id res chain seq x y z
N MET A 1 27.10 -1.23 -21.79
CA MET A 1 27.74 -2.02 -20.72
C MET A 1 26.82 -1.96 -19.52
N ASP A 2 26.04 -3.02 -19.32
CA ASP A 2 25.03 -3.05 -18.25
C ASP A 2 25.74 -3.06 -16.90
N THR A 3 25.29 -2.21 -15.99
CA THR A 3 25.77 -2.08 -14.60
C THR A 3 25.73 -3.42 -13.84
N LEU A 4 24.89 -4.36 -14.29
CA LEU A 4 24.83 -5.74 -13.81
C LEU A 4 26.12 -6.54 -14.03
N GLN A 5 26.87 -6.26 -15.10
CA GLN A 5 28.04 -7.04 -15.50
C GLN A 5 29.29 -6.67 -14.67
N TYR A 6 29.34 -5.43 -14.15
CA TYR A 6 30.40 -4.95 -13.26
C TYR A 6 30.23 -5.43 -11.81
N LEU A 7 28.99 -5.45 -11.30
CA LEU A 7 28.64 -6.02 -9.98
C LEU A 7 28.73 -7.56 -9.95
N SER A 8 29.02 -8.19 -11.09
CA SER A 8 29.06 -9.65 -11.21
C SER A 8 30.30 -10.33 -10.65
N GLN A 9 31.32 -9.56 -10.26
CA GLN A 9 32.56 -10.11 -9.69
C GLN A 9 32.49 -10.35 -8.17
N ASP A 10 31.46 -9.83 -7.49
CA ASP A 10 31.29 -10.00 -6.04
C ASP A 10 29.84 -10.36 -5.70
N SER A 11 29.60 -11.65 -5.45
CA SER A 11 28.27 -12.20 -5.14
C SER A 11 27.65 -11.54 -3.90
N GLU A 12 28.48 -11.09 -2.96
CA GLU A 12 28.03 -10.46 -1.73
C GLU A 12 27.47 -9.04 -1.97
N ALA A 13 28.07 -8.28 -2.90
CA ALA A 13 27.59 -6.95 -3.25
C ALA A 13 26.20 -6.98 -3.91
N ARG A 14 25.94 -7.97 -4.78
CA ARG A 14 24.59 -8.19 -5.36
C ARG A 14 23.57 -8.58 -4.30
N ARG A 15 23.93 -9.50 -3.41
CA ARG A 15 23.07 -9.95 -2.32
C ARG A 15 22.70 -8.81 -1.37
N LEU A 16 23.65 -7.94 -1.02
CA LEU A 16 23.40 -6.76 -0.20
C LEU A 16 22.45 -5.77 -0.89
N TYR A 17 22.61 -5.56 -2.19
CA TYR A 17 21.75 -4.66 -2.96
C TYR A 17 20.31 -5.17 -3.05
N GLU A 18 20.13 -6.45 -3.36
CA GLU A 18 18.82 -7.10 -3.40
C GLU A 18 18.13 -7.11 -2.03
N ALA A 19 18.87 -7.41 -0.95
CA ALA A 19 18.34 -7.36 0.42
C ALA A 19 17.88 -5.95 0.81
N ARG A 20 18.64 -4.92 0.41
CA ARG A 20 18.28 -3.52 0.66
C ARG A 20 17.04 -3.10 -0.12
N GLN A 21 16.93 -3.48 -1.40
CA GLN A 21 15.73 -3.19 -2.19
C GLN A 21 14.50 -3.87 -1.60
N LYS A 22 14.63 -5.14 -1.22
CA LYS A 22 13.55 -5.89 -0.57
C LYS A 22 13.08 -5.21 0.73
N TYR A 23 14.01 -4.80 1.59
CA TYR A 23 13.69 -4.08 2.83
C TYR A 23 12.93 -2.77 2.57
N LEU A 24 13.38 -1.95 1.62
CA LEU A 24 12.71 -0.70 1.25
C LEU A 24 11.30 -0.94 0.68
N HIS A 25 11.12 -1.99 -0.11
CA HIS A 25 9.82 -2.38 -0.65
C HIS A 25 8.87 -2.91 0.44
N ASP A 26 9.39 -3.69 1.37
CA ASP A 26 8.62 -4.23 2.51
C ASP A 26 8.19 -3.09 3.45
N GLU A 27 9.08 -2.14 3.74
CA GLU A 27 8.81 -0.97 4.59
C GLU A 27 7.76 -0.02 3.96
N ALA A 28 7.88 0.25 2.65
CA ALA A 28 6.89 1.03 1.91
C ALA A 28 5.51 0.33 1.86
N SER A 29 5.49 -1.00 1.72
CA SER A 29 4.26 -1.80 1.72
C SER A 29 3.56 -1.80 3.09
N MET A 30 4.34 -1.81 4.18
CA MET A 30 3.79 -1.81 5.53
C MET A 30 3.10 -0.48 5.87
N LEU A 31 3.71 0.65 5.52
CA LEU A 31 3.13 1.99 5.72
C LEU A 31 1.88 2.23 4.87
N GLY A 32 1.91 1.80 3.59
CA GLY A 32 0.75 1.89 2.71
C GLY A 32 -0.43 1.06 3.21
N SER A 33 -0.17 -0.13 3.73
CA SER A 33 -1.20 -1.04 4.24
C SER A 33 -1.85 -0.51 5.51
N ALA A 34 -1.08 0.04 6.46
CA ALA A 34 -1.60 0.61 7.69
C ALA A 34 -2.50 1.83 7.44
N LYS A 35 -2.09 2.72 6.53
CA LYS A 35 -2.90 3.89 6.14
C LYS A 35 -4.22 3.48 5.49
N LEU A 36 -4.18 2.50 4.57
CA LEU A 36 -5.38 1.96 3.92
C LEU A 36 -6.33 1.27 4.91
N ALA A 37 -5.80 0.56 5.90
CA ALA A 37 -6.62 -0.08 6.94
C ALA A 37 -7.41 0.96 7.75
N GLY A 38 -6.75 2.04 8.20
CA GLY A 38 -7.41 3.12 8.94
C GLY A 38 -8.47 3.85 8.13
N ILE A 39 -8.21 4.13 6.84
CA ILE A 39 -9.20 4.77 5.96
C ILE A 39 -10.44 3.87 5.78
N LYS A 40 -10.24 2.56 5.62
CA LYS A 40 -11.36 1.59 5.48
C LYS A 40 -12.19 1.49 6.76
N GLU A 41 -11.56 1.54 7.92
CA GLU A 41 -12.27 1.53 9.20
C GLU A 41 -13.13 2.79 9.38
N VAL A 42 -12.58 3.97 9.08
CA VAL A 42 -13.33 5.23 9.08
C VAL A 42 -14.49 5.19 8.08
N ALA A 43 -14.26 4.69 6.86
CA ALA A 43 -15.31 4.54 5.84
C ALA A 43 -16.44 3.60 6.30
N LYS A 44 -16.11 2.52 7.02
CA LYS A 44 -17.09 1.61 7.60
C LYS A 44 -17.94 2.30 8.67
N ASN A 45 -17.31 3.03 9.59
CA ASN A 45 -18.02 3.80 10.61
C ASN A 45 -18.94 4.86 9.99
N MET A 46 -18.50 5.51 8.91
CA MET A 46 -19.33 6.46 8.16
C MET A 46 -20.56 5.80 7.53
N LEU A 47 -20.42 4.59 6.99
CA LEU A 47 -21.56 3.79 6.49
C LEU A 47 -22.54 3.43 7.61
N GLU A 48 -22.05 3.07 8.80
CA GLU A 48 -22.89 2.78 9.98
C GLU A 48 -23.67 4.01 10.46
N LEU A 49 -23.12 5.22 10.27
CA LEU A 49 -23.80 6.48 10.52
C LEU A 49 -24.82 6.88 9.45
N ASN A 50 -25.08 6.01 8.46
CA ASN A 50 -25.95 6.28 7.30
C ASN A 50 -25.53 7.49 6.47
N LEU A 51 -24.23 7.80 6.41
CA LEU A 51 -23.72 8.81 5.49
C LEU A 51 -23.84 8.34 4.04
N ASP A 52 -24.05 9.30 3.15
CA ASP A 52 -24.17 9.02 1.72
C ASP A 52 -22.84 8.54 1.12
N ILE A 53 -22.94 7.56 0.22
CA ILE A 53 -21.77 6.90 -0.39
C ILE A 53 -20.92 7.92 -1.15
N GLN A 54 -21.51 8.91 -1.83
CA GLN A 54 -20.74 9.93 -2.56
C GLN A 54 -19.90 10.79 -1.62
N THR A 55 -20.43 11.08 -0.42
CA THR A 55 -19.70 11.84 0.60
C THR A 55 -18.52 11.02 1.11
N ILE A 56 -18.72 9.72 1.37
CA ILE A 56 -17.64 8.83 1.83
C ILE A 56 -16.55 8.69 0.76
N VAL A 57 -16.91 8.53 -0.52
CA VAL A 57 -15.95 8.51 -1.64
C VAL A 57 -15.09 9.78 -1.65
N LYS A 58 -15.74 10.94 -1.54
CA LYS A 58 -15.07 12.25 -1.63
C LYS A 58 -14.12 12.50 -0.47
N GLU A 59 -14.50 12.12 0.75
CA GLU A 59 -13.70 12.38 1.96
C GLU A 59 -12.60 11.33 2.19
N THR A 60 -12.84 10.07 1.82
CA THR A 60 -11.88 8.97 2.06
C THR A 60 -10.96 8.71 0.87
N GLY A 61 -11.33 9.17 -0.32
CA GLY A 61 -10.64 8.86 -1.57
C GLY A 61 -10.80 7.40 -2.03
N LEU A 62 -11.65 6.62 -1.36
CA LEU A 62 -12.00 5.26 -1.77
C LEU A 62 -13.02 5.29 -2.91
N THR A 63 -12.96 4.29 -3.76
CA THR A 63 -13.96 4.08 -4.81
C THR A 63 -15.28 3.56 -4.23
N GLU A 64 -16.40 3.79 -4.93
CA GLU A 64 -17.70 3.23 -4.55
C GLU A 64 -17.65 1.69 -4.44
N GLN A 65 -16.84 1.03 -5.27
CA GLN A 65 -16.66 -0.43 -5.22
C GLN A 65 -15.99 -0.87 -3.91
N GLU A 66 -14.98 -0.12 -3.44
CA GLU A 66 -14.32 -0.39 -2.17
C GLU A 66 -15.25 -0.17 -0.99
N ILE A 67 -16.05 0.90 -1.02
CA ILE A 67 -17.04 1.19 0.02
C ILE A 67 -18.14 0.13 0.04
N ASN A 68 -18.65 -0.29 -1.12
CA ASN A 68 -19.64 -1.38 -1.19
C ASN A 68 -19.08 -2.72 -0.68
N ARG A 69 -17.78 -2.98 -0.84
CA ARG A 69 -17.13 -4.16 -0.23
C ARG A 69 -17.08 -4.12 1.29
N LEU A 70 -17.12 -2.93 1.90
CA LEU A 70 -17.14 -2.75 3.36
C LEU A 70 -18.54 -2.98 3.97
N LYS A 71 -19.59 -3.02 3.14
CA LYS A 71 -20.99 -3.26 3.57
C LYS A 71 -21.33 -4.73 3.81
N LYS A 72 -20.34 -5.63 3.72
CA LYS A 72 -20.48 -7.08 3.96
C LYS A 72 -20.61 -7.37 5.46
#